data_AF-A0A535JDC2-F1
#
_entry.id   AF-A0A535JDC2-F1
#
_cell.length_a   1.000
_cell.length_b   1.000
_cell.length_c   1.000
_cell.angle_alpha   90.00
_cell.angle_beta   90.00
_cell.angle_gamma   90.00
#
_symmetry.space_group_name_H-M   'P 1'
#
loop_
_entity.id
_entity.type
_entity.pdbx_description
1 polymer ?
#
loop_
_entity_poly.entity_id
_entity_poly.type
_entity_poly.pdbx_seq_one_letter_code
_entity_poly.pdbx_strand_id
1 'polypeptide(L)'
;MTRDLAFDVATAPPGALTLISSRINRRPKRLLGVLKVENEYVGYVRETGFEIWERRQSAVHAIGTVAGRRGGSHIEVRFVLPLRTRVLILLFFALYAAVVGGLALRSSDDVITTEELIAAGTGACVLIVIFALAAVRQRADLRGLIERIFAEIPRV
;
A
#
# COMPACT_ATOMS: atom_id res chain seq x y z
N MET A 1 -15.21 -11.29 3.81
CA MET A 1 -14.21 -10.72 2.88
C MET A 1 -14.42 -9.22 2.82
N THR A 2 -13.57 -8.42 3.44
CA THR A 2 -13.79 -6.97 3.61
C THR A 2 -13.21 -6.21 2.41
N ARG A 3 -14.03 -5.38 1.77
CA ARG A 3 -13.67 -4.48 0.67
C ARG A 3 -13.27 -3.13 1.28
N ASP A 4 -12.20 -2.52 0.78
CA ASP A 4 -11.69 -1.26 1.34
C ASP A 4 -12.28 -0.01 0.66
N LEU A 5 -12.79 -0.19 -0.57
CA LEU A 5 -13.48 0.83 -1.36
C LEU A 5 -14.39 0.15 -2.39
N ALA A 6 -15.61 0.64 -2.54
CA ALA A 6 -16.53 0.20 -3.58
C ALA A 6 -17.43 1.37 -4.01
N PHE A 7 -17.67 1.52 -5.30
CA PHE A 7 -18.54 2.57 -5.84
C PHE A 7 -19.04 2.21 -7.24
N ASP A 8 -20.16 2.81 -7.63
CA ASP A 8 -20.78 2.63 -8.94
C ASP A 8 -20.53 3.86 -9.82
N VAL A 9 -20.24 3.64 -11.10
CA VAL A 9 -19.95 4.69 -12.08
C VAL A 9 -20.79 4.53 -13.34
N ALA A 10 -21.23 5.64 -13.93
CA ALA A 10 -22.03 5.70 -15.16
C ALA A 10 -21.18 5.48 -16.42
N THR A 11 -20.38 4.42 -16.44
CA THR A 11 -19.50 4.07 -17.54
C THR A 11 -19.52 2.56 -17.73
N ALA A 12 -19.47 2.10 -18.99
CA ALA A 12 -19.40 0.67 -19.28
C ALA A 12 -18.08 0.06 -18.78
N PRO A 13 -18.04 -1.23 -18.42
CA PRO A 13 -16.84 -1.85 -17.83
C PRO A 13 -15.56 -1.66 -18.66
N PRO A 14 -15.59 -1.82 -20.01
CA PRO A 14 -14.42 -1.55 -20.84
C PRO A 14 -13.95 -0.10 -20.74
N GLY A 15 -14.88 0.87 -20.69
CA GLY A 15 -14.56 2.28 -20.56
C GLY A 15 -13.88 2.62 -19.23
N ALA A 16 -14.32 2.00 -18.14
CA ALA A 16 -13.69 2.17 -16.83
C ALA A 16 -12.26 1.60 -16.82
N LEU A 17 -12.04 0.43 -17.43
CA LEU A 17 -10.72 -0.18 -17.58
C LEU A 17 -9.79 0.64 -18.48
N THR A 18 -10.31 1.19 -19.58
CA THR A 18 -9.55 2.11 -20.45
C THR A 18 -9.15 3.39 -19.72
N LEU A 19 -10.05 3.96 -18.92
CA LEU A 19 -9.76 5.15 -18.11
C LEU A 19 -8.61 4.87 -17.13
N ILE A 20 -8.69 3.76 -16.40
CA ILE A 20 -7.65 3.29 -15.49
C ILE A 20 -6.33 3.11 -16.25
N SER A 21 -6.32 2.34 -17.34
CA SER A 21 -5.13 2.11 -18.17
C SER A 21 -4.50 3.41 -18.66
N SER A 22 -5.32 4.38 -19.08
CA SER A 22 -4.84 5.67 -19.59
C SER A 22 -4.21 6.56 -18.51
N ARG A 23 -4.51 6.35 -17.23
CA ARG A 23 -4.04 7.16 -16.08
C ARG A 23 -2.95 6.45 -15.29
N ILE A 24 -2.87 5.13 -15.33
CA ILE A 24 -1.74 4.32 -14.81
C ILE A 24 -0.50 4.53 -15.72
N ASN A 25 0.71 4.33 -15.19
CA ASN A 25 1.98 4.37 -15.93
C ASN A 25 2.36 5.74 -16.53
N ARG A 26 1.64 6.81 -16.18
CA ARG A 26 2.00 8.17 -16.63
C ARG A 26 3.27 8.66 -15.95
N ARG A 27 4.10 9.39 -16.71
CA ARG A 27 5.27 10.09 -16.17
C ARG A 27 4.82 11.18 -15.19
N PRO A 28 5.53 11.37 -14.07
CA PRO A 28 5.13 12.31 -13.03
C PRO A 28 5.19 13.76 -13.55
N LYS A 29 4.25 14.59 -13.10
CA LYS A 29 4.38 16.05 -13.23
C LYS A 29 5.51 16.52 -12.32
N ARG A 30 6.45 17.27 -12.89
CA ARG A 30 7.57 17.89 -12.16
C ARG A 30 7.33 19.39 -12.09
N LEU A 31 7.50 19.98 -10.92
CA LEU A 31 7.60 21.44 -10.82
C LEU A 31 9.01 21.84 -11.24
N LEU A 32 9.12 22.79 -12.17
CA LEU A 32 10.39 23.34 -12.63
C LEU A 32 11.39 22.27 -13.17
N GLY A 33 10.89 21.12 -13.63
CA GLY A 33 11.73 20.03 -14.15
C GLY A 33 12.52 19.22 -13.11
N VAL A 34 12.61 19.69 -11.87
CA VAL A 34 13.48 19.13 -10.82
C VAL A 34 12.69 18.57 -9.63
N LEU A 35 11.61 19.23 -9.22
CA LEU A 35 10.86 18.83 -8.03
C LEU A 35 9.75 17.82 -8.38
N LYS A 36 9.81 16.62 -7.79
CA LYS A 36 8.75 15.60 -7.95
C LYS A 36 7.55 15.99 -7.08
N VAL A 37 6.42 16.28 -7.71
CA VAL A 37 5.20 16.73 -7.00
C VAL A 37 4.24 15.57 -6.77
N GLU A 38 4.34 14.51 -7.56
CA GLU A 38 3.37 13.40 -7.54
C GLU A 38 4.05 12.04 -7.42
N ASN A 39 3.43 11.15 -6.65
CA ASN A 39 3.80 9.73 -6.57
C ASN A 39 3.64 9.07 -7.94
N GLU A 40 4.47 8.07 -8.21
CA GLU A 40 4.48 7.38 -9.50
C GLU A 40 3.82 6.02 -9.34
N TYR A 41 2.84 5.73 -10.17
CA TYR A 41 2.05 4.50 -10.08
C TYR A 41 2.25 3.63 -11.29
N VAL A 42 2.50 2.35 -11.04
CA VAL A 42 2.64 1.32 -12.06
C VAL A 42 1.55 0.29 -11.82
N GLY A 43 1.02 -0.25 -12.90
CA GLY A 43 -0.05 -1.21 -12.79
C GLY A 43 -0.30 -1.92 -14.10
N TYR A 44 -1.09 -2.97 -14.01
CA TYR A 44 -1.60 -3.71 -15.15
C TYR A 44 -3.12 -3.73 -15.11
N VAL A 45 -3.73 -3.83 -16.29
CA VAL A 45 -5.17 -3.98 -16.46
C VAL A 45 -5.42 -5.34 -17.11
N ARG A 46 -6.38 -6.09 -16.57
CA ARG A 46 -6.91 -7.36 -17.10
C ARG A 46 -8.31 -7.13 -17.65
N GLU A 47 -8.90 -8.15 -18.24
CA GLU A 47 -10.24 -8.08 -18.84
C GLU A 47 -11.34 -7.65 -17.86
N THR A 48 -11.23 -8.00 -16.58
CA THR A 48 -12.28 -7.77 -15.56
C THR A 48 -11.78 -7.01 -14.34
N GLY A 49 -10.56 -6.49 -14.37
CA GLY A 49 -9.95 -5.88 -13.20
C GLY A 49 -8.57 -5.28 -13.46
N PHE A 50 -7.94 -4.81 -12.40
CA PHE A 50 -6.67 -4.11 -12.47
C PHE A 50 -5.87 -4.29 -11.18
N GLU A 51 -4.57 -4.10 -11.28
CA GLU A 51 -3.68 -4.02 -10.11
C GLU A 51 -2.77 -2.81 -10.26
N ILE A 52 -2.64 -2.04 -9.19
CA ILE A 52 -1.86 -0.81 -9.13
C ILE A 52 -0.99 -0.84 -7.88
N TRP A 53 0.26 -0.46 -8.03
CA TRP A 53 1.19 -0.22 -6.94
C TRP A 53 1.97 1.07 -7.21
N GLU A 54 2.55 1.64 -6.16
CA GLU A 54 3.44 2.78 -6.33
C GLU A 54 4.83 2.28 -6.77
N ARG A 55 5.43 2.88 -7.80
CA ARG A 55 6.67 2.41 -8.43
C ARG A 55 7.84 2.28 -7.45
N ARG A 56 7.91 3.15 -6.44
CA ARG A 56 8.96 3.14 -5.41
C ARG A 56 8.50 2.54 -4.08
N GLN A 57 7.21 2.23 -3.94
CA GLN A 57 6.65 1.70 -2.71
C GLN A 57 5.82 0.45 -3.03
N SER A 58 6.44 -0.71 -2.89
CA SER A 58 5.85 -2.02 -3.23
C SER A 58 5.14 -2.68 -2.04
N ALA A 59 4.93 -1.94 -0.94
CA ALA A 59 4.43 -2.53 0.29
C ALA A 59 2.91 -2.74 0.26
N VAL A 60 2.13 -1.85 -0.35
CA VAL A 60 0.67 -1.98 -0.49
C VAL A 60 0.29 -1.96 -1.97
N HIS A 61 -0.54 -2.92 -2.39
CA HIS A 61 -1.09 -3.00 -3.74
C HIS A 61 -2.59 -2.69 -3.70
N ALA A 62 -3.10 -1.96 -4.69
CA ALA A 62 -4.53 -1.85 -4.95
C ALA A 62 -4.92 -2.88 -6.01
N ILE A 63 -5.78 -3.82 -5.64
CA ILE A 63 -6.37 -4.81 -6.55
C ILE A 63 -7.83 -4.41 -6.74
N GLY A 64 -8.22 -4.13 -7.98
CA GLY A 64 -9.58 -3.75 -8.31
C GLY A 64 -10.25 -4.70 -9.29
N THR A 65 -11.57 -4.81 -9.18
CA THR A 65 -12.43 -5.52 -10.12
C THR A 65 -13.48 -4.56 -10.67
N VAL A 66 -13.84 -4.75 -11.93
CA VAL A 66 -14.88 -3.97 -12.61
C VAL A 66 -15.93 -4.93 -13.14
N ALA A 67 -17.14 -4.83 -12.62
CA ALA A 67 -18.27 -5.64 -13.02
C ALA A 67 -19.36 -4.76 -13.65
N GLY A 68 -20.07 -5.28 -14.66
CA GLY A 68 -21.22 -4.59 -15.24
C GLY A 68 -22.37 -4.48 -14.24
N ARG A 69 -23.03 -3.32 -14.21
CA ARG A 69 -24.25 -3.08 -13.44
C ARG A 69 -25.27 -2.34 -14.30
N ARG A 70 -26.55 -2.44 -13.97
CA ARG A 70 -27.61 -1.70 -14.66
C ARG A 70 -27.30 -0.19 -14.58
N GLY A 71 -27.06 0.44 -15.74
CA GLY A 71 -26.71 1.86 -15.83
C GLY A 71 -25.21 2.19 -15.77
N GLY A 72 -24.30 1.19 -15.67
CA GLY A 72 -22.87 1.47 -15.61
C GLY A 72 -22.00 0.30 -15.15
N SER A 73 -21.04 0.57 -14.27
CA SER A 73 -20.12 -0.41 -13.71
C SER A 73 -20.02 -0.30 -12.20
N HIS A 74 -19.91 -1.45 -11.55
CA HIS A 74 -19.53 -1.57 -10.15
C HIS A 74 -18.01 -1.76 -10.07
N ILE A 75 -17.34 -0.91 -9.30
CA ILE A 75 -15.90 -0.98 -9.07
C ILE A 75 -15.66 -1.35 -7.62
N GLU A 76 -14.90 -2.41 -7.39
CA GLU A 76 -14.43 -2.81 -6.06
C GLU A 76 -12.91 -2.70 -6.02
N VAL A 77 -12.37 -2.16 -4.93
CA VAL A 77 -10.91 -2.07 -4.73
C VAL A 77 -10.55 -2.58 -3.33
N ARG A 78 -9.43 -3.32 -3.29
CA ARG A 78 -8.84 -3.88 -2.09
C ARG A 78 -7.39 -3.45 -1.98
N PHE A 79 -6.99 -2.95 -0.81
CA PHE A 79 -5.61 -2.59 -0.51
C PHE A 79 -4.93 -3.73 0.24
N VAL A 80 -4.10 -4.49 -0.46
CA VAL A 80 -3.50 -5.72 0.04
C VAL A 80 -2.01 -5.51 0.27
N LEU A 81 -1.53 -5.94 1.44
CA LEU A 81 -0.09 -6.12 1.67
C LEU A 81 0.33 -7.45 1.02
N PRO A 82 1.20 -7.47 -0.01
CA PRO A 82 1.64 -8.70 -0.66
C PRO A 82 2.25 -9.68 0.33
N LEU A 83 2.12 -10.98 0.07
CA LEU A 83 2.67 -12.02 0.94
C LEU A 83 4.18 -11.85 1.15
N ARG A 84 4.91 -11.50 0.08
CA ARG A 84 6.36 -11.22 0.14
C ARG A 84 6.67 -10.11 1.15
N THR A 85 5.93 -9.00 1.12
CA THR A 85 6.10 -7.89 2.07
C THR A 85 5.80 -8.34 3.50
N ARG A 86 4.74 -9.12 3.71
CA ARG A 86 4.43 -9.69 5.04
C ARG A 86 5.56 -10.57 5.57
N VAL A 87 6.09 -11.45 4.71
CA VAL A 87 7.22 -12.33 5.06
C VAL A 87 8.48 -11.52 5.38
N LEU A 88 8.80 -10.49 4.60
CA LEU A 88 9.95 -9.62 4.86
C LEU A 88 9.83 -8.84 6.17
N ILE A 89 8.63 -8.32 6.49
CA ILE A 89 8.38 -7.66 7.77
C ILE A 89 8.56 -8.66 8.92
N LEU A 90 8.00 -9.86 8.79
CA LEU A 90 8.15 -10.91 9.80
C LEU A 90 9.62 -11.30 10.00
N LEU A 91 10.36 -11.49 8.90
CA LEU A 91 11.80 -11.78 8.94
C LEU A 91 12.60 -10.66 9.59
N PHE A 92 12.27 -9.40 9.30
CA PHE A 92 12.89 -8.24 9.93
C PHE A 92 12.68 -8.24 11.45
N PHE A 93 11.46 -8.46 11.93
CA PHE A 93 11.19 -8.53 13.37
C PHE A 93 11.82 -9.77 14.03
N ALA A 94 11.88 -10.90 13.33
CA ALA A 94 12.59 -12.09 13.82
C ALA A 94 14.10 -11.83 13.96
N LEU A 95 14.72 -11.19 12.97
CA LEU A 95 16.12 -10.78 13.03
C LEU A 95 16.37 -9.74 14.12
N TYR A 96 15.48 -8.76 14.27
CA TYR A 96 15.55 -7.78 15.35
C TYR A 96 15.54 -8.47 16.72
N ALA A 97 14.60 -9.40 16.94
CA ALA A 97 14.53 -10.18 18.17
C ALA A 97 15.78 -11.04 18.40
N ALA A 98 16.32 -11.66 17.34
CA ALA A 98 17.56 -12.44 17.43
C ALA A 98 18.79 -11.57 17.76
N VAL A 99 18.88 -10.36 17.21
CA VAL A 99 19.96 -9.42 17.53
C VAL A 99 19.85 -8.92 18.96
N VAL A 100 18.66 -8.50 19.39
CA VAL A 100 18.40 -8.08 20.77
C VAL A 100 18.69 -9.22 21.75
N GLY A 101 18.19 -10.42 21.48
CA GLY A 101 18.44 -11.60 22.32
C GLY A 101 19.91 -12.04 22.31
N GLY A 102 20.58 -11.95 21.16
CA GLY A 102 22.00 -12.27 21.03
C GLY A 102 22.91 -11.28 21.76
N LEU A 103 22.54 -10.00 21.80
CA LEU A 103 23.21 -9.00 22.64
C LEU A 103 23.01 -9.31 24.12
N ALA A 104 21.79 -9.62 24.53
CA ALA A 104 21.47 -10.00 25.91
C ALA A 104 22.22 -11.26 26.38
N LEU A 105 22.45 -12.23 25.48
CA LEU A 105 23.19 -13.46 25.78
C LEU A 105 24.72 -13.28 25.79
N ARG A 106 25.25 -12.23 25.17
CA ARG A 106 26.70 -11.91 25.17
C ARG A 106 27.13 -11.16 26.43
N SER A 107 26.19 -10.53 27.12
CA SER A 107 26.38 -9.82 28.40
C SER A 107 26.43 -10.80 29.57
N SER A 108 27.30 -11.81 29.49
CA SER A 108 27.31 -12.95 30.43
C SER A 108 27.66 -12.61 31.89
N ASP A 109 28.08 -11.37 32.17
CA ASP A 109 28.36 -10.89 33.54
C ASP A 109 27.28 -9.93 34.09
N ASP A 110 26.29 -9.53 33.28
CA ASP A 110 25.19 -8.65 33.72
C ASP A 110 23.84 -9.35 33.54
N VAL A 111 23.09 -9.46 34.64
CA VAL A 111 21.67 -9.82 34.60
C VAL A 111 21.00 -8.81 33.67
N ILE A 112 20.34 -9.28 32.59
CA ILE A 112 19.61 -8.42 31.65
C ILE A 112 18.85 -7.37 32.44
N THR A 113 19.31 -6.12 32.38
CA THR A 113 18.74 -5.09 33.23
C THR A 113 17.36 -4.75 32.68
N THR A 114 16.43 -4.41 33.56
CA THR A 114 15.07 -4.01 33.16
C THR A 114 15.11 -2.86 32.14
N GLU A 115 16.15 -2.01 32.20
CA GLU A 115 16.42 -0.92 31.27
C GLU A 115 16.70 -1.39 29.84
N GLU A 116 17.51 -2.43 29.64
CA GLU A 116 17.78 -3.00 28.31
C GLU A 116 16.53 -3.59 27.68
N LEU A 117 15.70 -4.26 28.49
CA LEU A 117 14.45 -4.87 28.05
C LEU A 117 13.42 -3.79 27.66
N ILE A 118 13.37 -2.69 28.42
CA ILE A 118 12.58 -1.51 28.09
C ILE A 118 13.09 -0.84 26.80
N ALA A 119 14.40 -0.68 26.63
CA ALA A 119 14.99 -0.07 25.44
C ALA A 119 14.69 -0.88 24.18
N ALA A 120 14.85 -2.21 24.23
CA ALA A 120 14.50 -3.10 23.13
C ALA A 120 12.99 -3.10 22.82
N GLY A 121 12.15 -3.16 23.85
CA GLY A 121 10.70 -3.05 23.70
C GLY A 121 10.28 -1.73 23.05
N THR A 122 10.89 -0.62 23.48
CA THR A 122 10.65 0.72 22.92
C THR A 122 11.07 0.79 21.46
N GLY A 123 12.25 0.26 21.12
CA GLY A 123 12.72 0.18 19.72
C GLY A 123 11.76 -0.60 18.83
N ALA A 124 11.30 -1.77 19.29
CA ALA A 124 10.30 -2.56 18.57
C ALA A 124 8.98 -1.79 18.39
N CYS A 125 8.47 -1.13 19.44
CA CYS A 125 7.26 -0.31 19.36
C CYS A 125 7.40 0.83 18.34
N VAL A 126 8.52 1.56 18.34
CA VAL A 126 8.79 2.62 17.37
C VAL A 126 8.78 2.07 15.95
N LEU A 127 9.44 0.93 15.71
CA LEU A 127 9.47 0.28 14.40
C LEU A 127 8.06 -0.11 13.94
N ILE A 128 7.27 -0.76 14.81
CA ILE A 128 5.88 -1.13 14.51
C ILE A 128 5.06 0.09 14.11
N VAL A 129 5.18 1.19 14.86
CA VAL A 129 4.48 2.45 14.57
C VAL A 129 4.90 3.02 13.20
N ILE A 130 6.19 3.01 12.88
CA ILE A 130 6.69 3.48 11.57
C ILE A 130 6.11 2.64 10.42
N PHE A 131 6.15 1.31 10.53
CA PHE A 131 5.59 0.43 9.49
C PHE A 131 4.08 0.59 9.36
N ALA A 132 3.36 0.75 10.47
CA ALA A 132 1.92 0.98 10.47
C ALA A 132 1.55 2.31 9.81
N LEU A 133 2.22 3.41 10.18
CA LEU A 133 2.01 4.73 9.60
C LEU A 133 2.32 4.75 8.09
N ALA A 134 3.43 4.11 7.68
CA ALA A 134 3.78 3.99 6.27
C ALA A 134 2.69 3.22 5.48
N ALA A 135 2.19 2.12 6.03
CA ALA A 135 1.12 1.34 5.41
C ALA A 135 -0.20 2.13 5.31
N VAL A 136 -0.58 2.88 6.36
CA VAL A 136 -1.77 3.75 6.35
C VAL A 136 -1.64 4.84 5.29
N ARG A 137 -0.47 5.51 5.22
CA ARG A 137 -0.19 6.54 4.23
C ARG A 137 -0.28 6.00 2.80
N GLN A 138 0.34 4.85 2.51
CA GLN A 138 0.27 4.23 1.19
C GLN A 138 -1.16 3.87 0.79
N ARG A 139 -1.98 3.36 1.73
CA ARG A 139 -3.41 3.09 1.48
C ARG A 139 -4.17 4.37 1.15
N ALA A 140 -3.91 5.47 1.87
CA ALA A 140 -4.53 6.75 1.63
C ALA A 140 -4.13 7.32 0.25
N ASP A 141 -2.85 7.23 -0.11
CA ASP A 141 -2.33 7.68 -1.41
C ASP A 141 -2.96 6.90 -2.57
N LEU A 142 -3.05 5.57 -2.45
CA LEU A 142 -3.72 4.71 -3.44
C LEU A 142 -5.22 4.99 -3.54
N ARG A 143 -5.92 5.18 -2.40
CA ARG A 143 -7.33 5.57 -2.39
C ARG A 143 -7.53 6.90 -3.12
N GLY A 144 -6.72 7.91 -2.79
CA GLY A 144 -6.80 9.22 -3.43
C GLY A 144 -6.44 9.21 -4.92
N LEU A 145 -5.64 8.24 -5.39
CA LEU A 145 -5.44 8.02 -6.82
C LEU A 145 -6.71 7.49 -7.48
N ILE A 146 -7.30 6.42 -6.95
CA ILE A 146 -8.52 5.81 -7.50
C ILE A 146 -9.65 6.83 -7.56
N GLU A 147 -9.88 7.56 -6.48
CA GLU A 147 -10.91 8.60 -6.43
C GLU A 147 -10.67 9.68 -7.47
N ARG A 148 -9.41 10.12 -7.68
CA ARG A 148 -9.06 11.09 -8.73
C ARG A 148 -9.27 10.55 -10.15
N ILE A 149 -9.01 9.27 -10.38
CA ILE A 149 -9.25 8.65 -11.69
C ILE A 149 -10.74 8.73 -12.05
N PHE A 150 -11.63 8.49 -11.08
CA PHE A 150 -13.07 8.44 -11.30
C PHE A 150 -13.83 9.73 -10.92
N ALA A 151 -13.13 10.79 -10.48
CA ALA A 151 -13.75 12.03 -10.03
C ALA A 151 -14.58 12.74 -11.11
N GLU A 152 -14.20 12.55 -12.39
CA GLU A 152 -14.86 13.18 -13.54
C GLU A 152 -16.08 12.36 -14.04
N ILE A 153 -16.33 11.16 -13.50
CA ILE A 153 -17.42 10.27 -13.95
C ILE A 153 -18.61 10.37 -12.99
N PRO A 154 -19.84 10.55 -13.51
CA PRO A 154 -21.04 10.52 -12.68
C PRO A 154 -21.16 9.20 -11.91
N ARG A 155 -21.52 9.29 -10.64
CA ARG A 155 -21.85 8.12 -9.81
C ARG A 155 -23.29 7.69 -10.07
N VAL A 156 -23.54 6.38 -9.98
CA VAL A 156 -24.87 5.75 -10.15
C VAL A 156 -25.39 5.24 -8.82
#